data_AF-A0A6G0W958-F1
#
_entry.id   AF-A0A6G0W958-F1
#
_cell.length_a   1.000
_cell.length_b   1.000
_cell.length_c   1.000
_cell.angle_alpha   90.00
_cell.angle_beta   90.00
_cell.angle_gamma   90.00
#
_symmetry.space_group_name_H-M   'P 1'
#
loop_
_entity.id
_entity.type
_entity.pdbx_description
1 polymer ?
#
loop_
_entity_poly.entity_id
_entity_poly.type
_entity_poly.pdbx_seq_one_letter_code
_entity_poly.pdbx_strand_id
1 'polypeptide(L)'
;MRSHHSLTNKAWAEFHVDGLPHVHRVFPNGESTMAIVDGLVHGDYVAAAVNDTAVTLTLFSWPASSISRYCYAIHLQIGRVEGPTGRLAVCVQVTAAREVSPVEDYWCMTVDERVALFDRGNAHPVATFRLEYENQRTVELPK
;
A
#
# COMPACT_ATOMS: atom_id res chain seq x y z
N MET A 1 -15.02 14.48 14.17
CA MET A 1 -13.87 15.12 13.51
C MET A 1 -13.92 14.73 12.03
N ARG A 2 -14.26 15.65 11.13
CA ARG A 2 -14.33 15.39 9.68
C ARG A 2 -13.01 15.82 9.05
N SER A 3 -12.27 14.91 8.45
CA SER A 3 -11.12 15.26 7.61
C SER A 3 -11.61 15.59 6.20
N HIS A 4 -11.79 16.88 5.90
CA HIS A 4 -12.05 17.38 4.55
C HIS A 4 -10.75 17.49 3.75
N HIS A 5 -10.07 16.37 3.52
CA HIS A 5 -8.93 16.30 2.62
C HIS A 5 -9.22 15.33 1.48
N SER A 6 -9.44 15.89 0.28
CA SER A 6 -9.21 15.14 -0.96
C SER A 6 -7.70 14.89 -1.02
N LEU A 7 -7.27 13.65 -0.75
CA LEU A 7 -5.85 13.30 -0.68
C LEU A 7 -5.12 13.40 -2.03
N THR A 8 -5.83 13.46 -3.16
CA THR A 8 -5.24 13.78 -4.47
C THR A 8 -6.22 14.54 -5.37
N ASN A 9 -5.70 15.44 -6.21
CA ASN A 9 -6.41 15.97 -7.36
C ASN A 9 -6.51 14.84 -8.41
N LYS A 10 -7.62 14.09 -8.41
CA LYS A 10 -8.08 13.09 -9.41
C LYS A 10 -7.06 12.60 -10.46
N ALA A 11 -5.90 12.10 -10.05
CA ALA A 11 -5.12 11.20 -10.89
C ALA A 11 -5.66 9.81 -10.60
N TRP A 12 -6.21 9.14 -11.61
CA TRP A 12 -6.56 7.73 -11.46
C TRP A 12 -5.27 6.96 -11.20
N ALA A 13 -5.31 6.12 -10.17
CA ALA A 13 -4.27 5.18 -9.81
C ALA A 13 -4.84 3.78 -10.01
N GLU A 14 -4.05 2.89 -10.60
CA GLU A 14 -4.41 1.50 -10.84
C GLU A 14 -3.48 0.58 -10.04
N PHE A 15 -4.06 -0.45 -9.45
CA PHE A 15 -3.34 -1.55 -8.82
C PHE A 15 -3.63 -2.83 -9.60
N HIS A 16 -2.57 -3.47 -10.10
CA HIS A 16 -2.66 -4.79 -10.70
C HIS A 16 -2.75 -5.83 -9.59
N VAL A 17 -3.82 -6.63 -9.60
CA VAL A 17 -4.13 -7.63 -8.57
C VAL A 17 -3.80 -9.02 -9.11
N ASP A 18 -2.52 -9.27 -9.41
CA ASP A 18 -2.01 -10.48 -10.05
C ASP A 18 -0.99 -11.25 -9.19
N GLY A 19 -0.70 -10.76 -7.98
CA GLY A 19 0.27 -11.32 -7.05
C GLY A 19 1.73 -11.03 -7.38
N LEU A 20 2.00 -10.20 -8.40
CA LEU A 20 3.35 -9.85 -8.83
C LEU A 20 3.79 -8.49 -8.26
N PRO A 21 5.12 -8.24 -8.17
CA PRO A 21 5.65 -6.93 -7.81
C PRO A 21 5.39 -5.87 -8.90
N HIS A 22 4.90 -4.71 -8.49
CA HIS A 22 4.61 -3.59 -9.39
C HIS A 22 5.05 -2.26 -8.78
N VAL A 23 5.38 -1.31 -9.65
CA VAL A 23 5.58 0.09 -9.25
C VAL A 23 4.28 0.84 -9.47
N HIS A 24 3.81 1.55 -8.45
CA HIS A 24 2.63 2.40 -8.52
C HIS A 24 2.85 3.51 -9.56
N ARG A 25 1.82 3.70 -10.40
CA ARG A 25 1.83 4.65 -11.52
C ARG A 25 0.53 5.45 -11.49
N VAL A 26 0.62 6.69 -11.93
CA VAL A 26 -0.56 7.57 -12.11
C VAL A 26 -0.78 7.88 -13.58
N PHE A 27 -2.06 7.91 -13.96
CA PHE A 27 -2.48 8.27 -15.31
C PHE A 27 -2.43 9.79 -15.54
N PRO A 28 -2.25 10.25 -16.81
CA PRO A 28 -2.23 9.46 -18.04
C PRO A 28 -0.83 9.01 -18.50
N ASN A 29 0.25 9.56 -17.93
CA ASN A 29 1.60 9.39 -18.47
C ASN A 29 2.21 8.03 -18.11
N GLY A 30 1.65 7.31 -17.14
CA GLY A 30 2.22 6.06 -16.63
C GLY A 30 3.58 6.24 -15.94
N GLU A 31 3.92 7.49 -15.59
CA GLU A 31 5.15 7.80 -14.85
C GLU A 31 5.11 7.11 -13.49
N SER A 32 6.25 6.55 -13.12
CA SER A 32 6.46 5.99 -11.79
C SER A 32 6.16 7.06 -10.76
N THR A 33 5.29 6.75 -9.80
CA THR A 33 5.10 7.61 -8.62
C THR A 33 6.10 7.30 -7.54
N MET A 34 7.22 6.65 -7.87
CA MET A 34 8.27 6.50 -6.89
C MET A 34 8.66 7.87 -6.38
N ALA A 35 8.61 8.04 -5.07
CA ALA A 35 8.81 9.32 -4.43
C ALA A 35 9.52 9.11 -3.10
N ILE A 36 10.42 10.04 -2.79
CA ILE A 36 11.01 10.11 -1.46
C ILE A 36 10.08 10.93 -0.57
N VAL A 37 9.55 10.32 0.47
CA VAL A 37 8.74 10.97 1.50
C VAL A 37 9.28 10.56 2.85
N ASP A 38 9.63 11.54 3.68
CA ASP A 38 10.21 11.35 5.02
C ASP A 38 11.44 10.42 5.04
N GLY A 39 12.34 10.59 4.06
CA GLY A 39 13.57 9.81 3.96
C GLY A 39 13.38 8.35 3.52
N LEU A 40 12.19 7.99 3.02
CA LEU A 40 11.87 6.68 2.48
C LEU A 40 11.45 6.79 1.01
N VAL A 41 11.95 5.89 0.17
CA VAL A 41 11.46 5.67 -1.20
C VAL A 41 10.19 4.83 -1.11
N HIS A 42 9.08 5.35 -1.62
CA HIS A 42 7.80 4.64 -1.73
C HIS A 42 7.48 4.36 -3.19
N GLY A 43 6.58 3.41 -3.44
CA GLY A 43 6.00 3.20 -4.77
C GLY A 43 5.85 1.74 -5.15
N ASP A 44 6.60 0.85 -4.52
CA ASP A 44 6.47 -0.58 -4.81
C ASP A 44 5.29 -1.21 -4.07
N TYR A 45 4.62 -2.14 -4.75
CA TYR A 45 3.55 -2.90 -4.15
C TYR A 45 3.45 -4.32 -4.71
N VAL A 46 2.76 -5.18 -3.95
CA VAL A 46 2.24 -6.47 -4.40
C VAL A 46 0.78 -6.53 -4.01
N ALA A 47 -0.12 -6.79 -4.96
CA ALA A 47 -1.53 -6.99 -4.68
C ALA A 47 -2.02 -8.33 -5.19
N ALA A 48 -2.88 -8.99 -4.43
CA ALA A 48 -3.41 -10.30 -4.77
C ALA A 48 -4.87 -10.42 -4.34
N ALA A 49 -5.66 -11.17 -5.12
CA ALA A 49 -6.99 -11.58 -4.71
C ALA A 49 -6.86 -12.74 -3.72
N VAL A 50 -7.54 -12.64 -2.58
CA VAL A 50 -7.65 -13.74 -1.61
C VAL A 50 -8.80 -14.66 -2.01
N ASN A 51 -9.91 -14.05 -2.43
CA ASN A 51 -11.11 -14.67 -2.97
C ASN A 51 -11.94 -13.60 -3.69
N ASP A 52 -13.16 -13.93 -4.13
CA ASP A 52 -14.05 -13.04 -4.88
C ASP A 52 -14.48 -11.76 -4.12
N THR A 53 -14.28 -11.70 -2.80
CA THR A 53 -14.74 -10.61 -1.95
C THR A 53 -13.63 -9.95 -1.14
N ALA A 54 -12.38 -10.38 -1.32
CA ALA A 54 -11.25 -9.88 -0.55
C ALA A 54 -9.95 -9.81 -1.37
N VAL A 55 -9.19 -8.74 -1.12
CA VAL A 55 -7.87 -8.50 -1.71
C VAL A 55 -6.87 -8.17 -0.62
N THR A 56 -5.61 -8.49 -0.88
CA THR A 56 -4.46 -8.00 -0.11
C THR A 56 -3.65 -7.04 -0.95
N LEU A 57 -3.14 -5.99 -0.32
CA LEU A 57 -2.19 -5.05 -0.90
C LEU A 57 -1.05 -4.86 0.08
N THR A 58 0.17 -5.13 -0.34
CA THR A 58 1.37 -4.82 0.43
C THR A 58 2.10 -3.67 -0.25
N LEU A 59 2.29 -2.56 0.46
CA LEU A 59 3.11 -1.45 0.02
C LEU A 59 4.48 -1.55 0.69
N PHE A 60 5.54 -1.30 -0.07
CA PHE A 60 6.92 -1.32 0.45
C PHE A 60 7.50 0.09 0.48
N SER A 61 8.28 0.35 1.53
CA SER A 61 9.04 1.59 1.70
C SER A 61 10.49 1.25 2.00
N TRP A 62 11.41 1.88 1.26
CA TRP A 62 12.84 1.61 1.31
C TRP A 62 13.60 2.81 1.88
N PRO A 63 14.69 2.62 2.62
CA PRO A 63 15.49 3.72 3.12
C PRO A 63 16.12 4.52 1.97
N ALA A 64 15.84 5.82 1.90
CA ALA A 64 16.48 6.75 0.98
C ALA A 64 17.68 7.48 1.58
N SER A 65 17.89 7.34 2.90
CA SER A 65 18.97 8.00 3.64
C SER A 65 19.80 7.00 4.43
N SER A 66 21.03 7.38 4.75
CA SER A 66 21.94 6.57 5.57
C SER A 66 21.63 6.57 7.06
N ILE A 67 20.71 7.42 7.53
CA ILE A 67 20.43 7.63 8.97
C ILE A 67 19.56 6.51 9.55
N SER A 68 18.50 6.12 8.83
CA SER A 68 17.63 5.00 9.21
C SER A 68 17.60 4.01 8.06
N ARG A 69 18.09 2.78 8.31
CA ARG A 69 18.16 1.69 7.33
C ARG A 69 17.02 0.69 7.54
N TYR A 70 15.85 1.17 7.97
CA TYR A 70 14.67 0.34 8.11
C TYR A 70 13.85 0.36 6.82
N CYS A 71 13.49 -0.83 6.36
CA CYS A 71 12.50 -1.05 5.32
C CYS A 71 11.15 -1.33 5.99
N TYR A 72 10.07 -0.88 5.39
CA TYR A 72 8.71 -1.09 5.89
C TYR A 72 7.88 -1.85 4.88
N ALA A 73 7.00 -2.73 5.37
CA ALA A 73 5.93 -3.32 4.60
C ALA A 73 4.60 -3.03 5.27
N ILE A 74 3.71 -2.36 4.54
CA ILE A 74 2.36 -2.00 4.97
C ILE A 74 1.42 -2.99 4.29
N HIS A 75 0.94 -3.96 5.04
CA HIS A 75 0.01 -4.98 4.58
C HIS A 75 -1.42 -4.53 4.85
N LEU A 76 -2.20 -4.37 3.79
CA LEU A 76 -3.62 -4.11 3.83
C LEU A 76 -4.36 -5.39 3.42
N GLN A 77 -5.30 -5.81 4.24
CA GLN A 77 -6.31 -6.80 3.85
C GLN A 77 -7.66 -6.10 3.82
N ILE A 78 -8.28 -6.11 2.65
CA ILE A 78 -9.53 -5.43 2.37
C ILE A 78 -10.54 -6.49 1.97
N GLY A 79 -11.66 -6.58 2.69
CA GLY A 79 -12.67 -7.58 2.43
C GLY A 79 -14.08 -7.09 2.71
N ARG A 80 -15.05 -7.66 2.02
CA ARG A 80 -16.47 -7.42 2.31
C ARG A 80 -16.87 -8.20 3.57
N VAL A 81 -17.50 -7.54 4.52
CA VAL A 81 -18.12 -8.18 5.67
C VAL A 81 -19.49 -8.69 5.25
N GLU A 82 -19.75 -9.97 5.49
CA GLU A 82 -21.05 -10.58 5.23
C GLU A 82 -22.15 -9.91 6.08
N GLY A 83 -23.28 -9.61 5.45
CA GLY A 83 -24.42 -8.96 6.10
C GLY A 83 -25.23 -8.07 5.15
N PRO A 84 -26.42 -7.64 5.60
CA PRO A 84 -27.38 -6.91 4.77
C PRO A 84 -26.88 -5.53 4.31
N THR A 85 -25.95 -4.92 5.04
CA THR A 85 -25.49 -3.54 4.83
C THR A 85 -24.24 -3.42 3.95
N GLY A 86 -23.65 -4.53 3.48
CA GLY A 86 -22.51 -4.52 2.56
C GLY A 86 -21.33 -3.67 3.06
N ARG A 87 -20.79 -4.02 4.23
CA ARG A 87 -19.68 -3.31 4.88
C ARG A 87 -18.33 -3.73 4.33
N LEU A 88 -17.34 -2.84 4.41
CA LEU A 88 -15.95 -3.12 4.07
C LEU A 88 -15.12 -3.16 5.34
N ALA A 89 -14.41 -4.27 5.58
CA ALA A 89 -13.39 -4.36 6.63
C ALA A 89 -12.02 -4.15 6.01
N VAL A 90 -11.20 -3.33 6.67
CA VAL A 90 -9.81 -3.09 6.33
C VAL A 90 -8.96 -3.37 7.56
N CYS A 91 -8.05 -4.35 7.45
CA CYS A 91 -7.00 -4.58 8.41
C CYS A 91 -5.70 -4.04 7.83
N VAL A 92 -4.98 -3.22 8.57
CA VAL A 92 -3.67 -2.71 8.18
C VAL A 92 -2.65 -3.16 9.20
N GLN A 93 -1.58 -3.80 8.75
CA GLN A 93 -0.44 -4.19 9.57
C GLN A 93 0.83 -3.57 8.98
N VAL A 94 1.56 -2.84 9.80
CA VAL A 94 2.85 -2.27 9.43
C VAL A 94 3.93 -3.11 10.08
N THR A 95 4.85 -3.62 9.27
CA THR A 95 6.05 -4.32 9.74
C THR A 95 7.29 -3.57 9.30
N ALA A 96 8.37 -3.69 10.08
CA ALA A 96 9.67 -3.13 9.76
C ALA A 96 10.74 -4.20 9.85
N ALA A 97 11.68 -4.16 8.93
CA ALA A 97 12.89 -4.97 8.97
C ALA A 97 14.09 -4.05 8.75
N ARG A 98 15.20 -4.32 9.42
CA ARG A 98 16.44 -3.62 9.11
C ARG A 98 16.98 -4.16 7.79
N GLU A 99 17.46 -3.28 6.93
CA GLU A 99 18.12 -3.63 5.70
C GLU A 99 19.34 -4.53 5.98
N VAL A 100 19.37 -5.72 5.37
CA VAL A 100 20.42 -6.72 5.59
C VAL A 100 21.71 -6.33 4.87
N SER A 101 21.58 -5.82 3.65
CA SER A 101 22.69 -5.32 2.83
C SER A 101 22.36 -3.92 2.36
N PRO A 102 23.10 -2.89 2.82
CA PRO A 102 22.94 -1.52 2.36
C PRO A 102 22.92 -1.40 0.84
N VAL A 103 21.79 -0.99 0.28
CA VAL A 103 21.66 -0.55 -1.11
C VAL A 103 21.96 0.94 -1.16
N GLU A 104 22.80 1.33 -2.11
CA GLU A 104 23.14 2.74 -2.34
C GLU A 104 22.10 3.43 -3.22
N ASP A 105 21.53 2.70 -4.19
CA ASP A 105 20.54 3.24 -5.12
C ASP A 105 19.42 2.24 -5.45
N TYR A 106 18.25 2.45 -4.85
CA TYR A 106 17.03 1.69 -5.13
C TYR A 106 16.42 2.01 -6.51
N TRP A 107 16.74 3.17 -7.11
CA TRP A 107 16.15 3.61 -8.37
C TRP A 107 16.64 2.81 -9.57
N CYS A 108 17.88 2.34 -9.52
CA CYS A 108 18.47 1.51 -10.58
C CYS A 108 18.04 0.04 -10.52
N MET A 109 17.29 -0.37 -9.49
CA MET A 109 16.79 -1.73 -9.36
C MET A 109 15.43 -1.90 -10.06
N THR A 110 15.13 -3.13 -10.44
CA THR A 110 13.77 -3.53 -10.79
C THR A 110 12.91 -3.67 -9.53
N VAL A 111 11.59 -3.64 -9.69
CA VAL A 111 10.67 -3.82 -8.56
C VAL A 111 10.78 -5.22 -7.94
N ASP A 112 10.98 -6.25 -8.76
CA ASP A 112 11.19 -7.62 -8.30
C ASP A 112 12.42 -7.72 -7.40
N GLU A 113 13.55 -7.14 -7.82
CA GLU A 113 14.77 -7.11 -7.02
C GLU A 113 14.56 -6.37 -5.70
N ARG A 114 13.89 -5.20 -5.72
CA ARG A 114 13.60 -4.46 -4.49
C ARG A 114 12.72 -5.26 -3.55
N VAL A 115 11.58 -5.76 -4.01
CA VAL A 115 10.64 -6.53 -3.17
C VAL A 115 11.27 -7.82 -2.61
N ALA A 116 12.25 -8.40 -3.32
CA ALA A 116 13.01 -9.54 -2.82
C ALA A 116 13.96 -9.19 -1.66
N LEU A 117 14.42 -7.93 -1.55
CA LEU A 117 15.29 -7.47 -0.45
C LEU A 117 14.58 -7.31 0.89
N PHE A 118 13.24 -7.27 0.91
CA PHE A 118 12.52 -7.14 2.18
C PHE A 118 12.71 -8.40 3.02
N ASP A 119 13.43 -8.26 4.14
CA ASP A 119 13.72 -9.37 5.06
C ASP A 119 12.48 -9.72 5.91
N ARG A 120 11.60 -10.51 5.30
CA ARG A 120 10.38 -11.03 5.93
C ARG A 120 10.68 -11.87 7.17
N GLY A 121 11.85 -12.50 7.25
CA GLY A 121 12.23 -13.38 8.35
C GLY A 121 12.51 -12.61 9.65
N ASN A 122 13.05 -11.40 9.53
CA ASN A 122 13.36 -10.53 10.67
C ASN A 122 12.43 -9.31 10.78
N ALA A 123 11.36 -9.27 9.98
CA ALA A 123 10.35 -8.22 10.08
C ALA A 123 9.58 -8.33 11.39
N HIS A 124 9.43 -7.20 12.09
CA HIS A 124 8.66 -7.12 13.34
C HIS A 124 7.51 -6.11 13.20
N PRO A 125 6.38 -6.34 13.91
CA PRO A 125 5.24 -5.44 13.84
C PRO A 125 5.55 -4.09 14.49
N VAL A 126 5.14 -3.02 13.81
CA VAL A 126 5.26 -1.63 14.27
C VAL A 126 3.87 -1.09 14.66
N ALA A 127 2.85 -1.38 13.86
CA ALA A 127 1.49 -0.89 14.10
C ALA A 127 0.44 -1.83 13.51
N THR A 128 -0.78 -1.76 14.05
CA THR A 128 -1.94 -2.47 13.50
C THR A 128 -3.18 -1.60 13.65
N PHE A 129 -3.96 -1.50 12.58
CA PHE A 129 -5.21 -0.77 12.52
C PHE A 129 -6.31 -1.67 11.99
N ARG A 130 -7.51 -1.52 12.54
CA ARG A 130 -8.71 -2.17 12.03
C ARG A 130 -9.78 -1.11 11.80
N LEU A 131 -10.32 -1.10 10.60
CA LEU A 131 -11.27 -0.11 10.13
C LEU A 131 -12.46 -0.86 9.52
N GLU A 132 -13.67 -0.39 9.82
CA GLU A 132 -14.88 -0.84 9.15
C GLU A 132 -15.56 0.37 8.51
N TYR A 133 -15.97 0.22 7.26
CA TYR A 133 -16.65 1.24 6.50
C TYR A 133 -18.04 0.75 6.11
N GLU A 134 -19.03 1.59 6.39
CA GLU A 134 -20.39 1.44 5.89
C GLU A 134 -20.61 2.31 4.67
N ASN A 135 -21.22 1.74 3.63
CA ASN A 135 -21.60 2.50 2.46
C ASN A 135 -22.84 3.35 2.77
N GLN A 136 -22.65 4.64 3.02
CA GLN A 136 -23.75 5.60 3.09
C GLN A 136 -24.16 5.96 1.67
N ARG A 137 -25.07 5.19 1.07
CA ARG A 137 -25.77 5.63 -0.13
C ARG A 137 -26.65 6.82 0.23
N THR A 138 -26.22 8.03 -0.11
CA THR A 138 -27.11 9.20 -0.11
C THR A 138 -28.18 8.94 -1.17
N VAL A 139 -29.39 8.63 -0.72
CA VAL A 139 -30.56 8.58 -1.61
C VAL A 139 -30.86 10.02 -1.99
N GLU A 140 -30.47 10.43 -3.19
CA GLU A 140 -31.01 11.66 -3.79
C GLU A 140 -32.51 11.42 -4.02
N LEU A 141 -33.35 12.09 -3.24
CA LEU A 141 -34.79 12.10 -3.44
C LEU A 141 -35.07 12.77 -4.81
N PRO A 142 -35.91 12.17 -5.67
CA PRO A 142 -36.33 12.82 -6.90
C PRO A 142 -37.09 14.12 -6.54
N LYS A 143 -36.75 15.20 -7.26
CA LYS A 143 -37.44 16.49 -7.18
C LYS A 143 -38.86 16.41 -7.72
#